data_AF-A0A918N9E4-F1
#
_entry.id   AF-A0A918N9E4-F1
#
_cell.length_a   1.000
_cell.length_b   1.000
_cell.length_c   1.000
_cell.angle_alpha   90.00
_cell.angle_beta   90.00
_cell.angle_gamma   90.00
#
_symmetry.space_group_name_H-M   'P 1'
#
loop_
_entity.id
_entity.type
_entity.pdbx_description
1 polymer ?
#
loop_
_entity_poly.entity_id
_entity_poly.type
_entity_poly.pdbx_seq_one_letter_code
_entity_poly.pdbx_strand_id
1 'polypeptide(L)'
;MTSPFKTVAALGMASAVLAGCNLESAGSGTGTLSLDITDAPVDEAVAVNVVFEGVIIQSAADNRIEITYDEPKTINLLDLQGGETAALLEGETLAAGDYEWIRLKLDADEGTGSSNIEIGPGPNEGTYSLTVPSGQQTGLKLVKGFTIPANGSASFTIDFDLRKSVIKTGNGQYKLKPTLRLVDNTTVGAISGTVAEATIDAINADEAGACDAGMAVYVYEGSDVMADDVGSAGSVPITTAMVEQQGSGELGYTAAFLVEGDYTSAFTCDAELDDPEGDDDLSFTGTQNVTVSADATSQADF
;
A
#
# COMPACT_ATOMS: atom_id res chain seq x y z
N MET A 1 -3.16 -63.86 72.57
CA MET A 1 -3.23 -64.44 71.21
C MET A 1 -4.60 -64.07 70.64
N THR A 2 -4.65 -62.97 69.87
CA THR A 2 -4.70 -62.89 68.38
C THR A 2 -6.15 -62.81 67.85
N SER A 3 -6.54 -61.57 67.52
CA SER A 3 -7.58 -61.13 66.54
C SER A 3 -7.36 -61.82 65.16
N PRO A 4 -8.28 -61.89 64.13
CA PRO A 4 -9.16 -60.82 63.55
C PRO A 4 -10.59 -61.28 63.08
N PHE A 5 -11.64 -60.45 62.92
CA PHE A 5 -12.01 -59.31 62.01
C PHE A 5 -12.75 -59.72 60.70
N LYS A 6 -13.79 -58.92 60.35
CA LYS A 6 -14.49 -58.72 59.04
C LYS A 6 -15.69 -59.66 58.74
N THR A 7 -16.81 -59.26 58.11
CA THR A 7 -17.05 -58.24 57.06
C THR A 7 -18.55 -57.83 57.05
N VAL A 8 -18.86 -56.54 56.92
CA VAL A 8 -20.22 -56.04 56.57
C VAL A 8 -20.18 -55.51 55.13
N ALA A 9 -21.16 -55.91 54.33
CA ALA A 9 -21.36 -55.50 52.95
C ALA A 9 -22.00 -54.11 52.85
N ALA A 10 -21.52 -53.27 51.94
CA ALA A 10 -22.22 -52.08 51.49
C ALA A 10 -22.06 -51.93 49.98
N LEU A 11 -23.21 -51.99 49.29
CA LEU A 11 -23.38 -51.89 47.84
C LEU A 11 -23.43 -50.39 47.49
N GLY A 12 -22.36 -49.85 46.91
CA GLY A 12 -22.26 -48.46 46.48
C GLY A 12 -22.53 -48.30 44.99
N MET A 13 -23.61 -47.61 44.66
CA MET A 13 -24.05 -47.28 43.30
C MET A 13 -23.17 -46.14 42.75
N ALA A 14 -22.33 -46.44 41.76
CA ALA A 14 -21.47 -45.45 41.11
C ALA A 14 -22.25 -44.70 40.02
N SER A 15 -22.72 -43.49 40.34
CA SER A 15 -23.21 -42.54 39.35
C SER A 15 -22.04 -41.97 38.56
N ALA A 16 -21.92 -42.37 37.30
CA ALA A 16 -21.01 -41.75 36.34
C ALA A 16 -21.56 -40.37 35.95
N VAL A 17 -20.99 -39.31 36.53
CA VAL A 17 -21.20 -37.95 36.07
C VAL A 17 -20.39 -37.79 34.79
N LEU A 18 -21.08 -37.81 33.63
CA LEU A 18 -20.49 -37.35 32.38
C LEU A 18 -20.17 -35.86 32.55
N ALA A 19 -18.90 -35.54 32.81
CA ALA A 19 -18.36 -34.22 32.54
C ALA A 19 -18.44 -34.03 31.02
N GLY A 20 -19.47 -33.31 30.58
CA GLY A 20 -19.52 -32.74 29.25
C GLY A 20 -18.31 -31.85 29.08
N CYS A 21 -17.36 -32.30 28.26
CA CYS A 21 -16.31 -31.45 27.75
C CYS A 21 -17.01 -30.38 26.91
N ASN A 22 -17.16 -29.18 27.46
CA ASN A 22 -17.39 -28.00 26.63
C ASN A 22 -16.19 -27.93 25.68
N LEU A 23 -16.45 -28.25 24.42
CA LEU A 23 -15.57 -27.91 23.34
C LEU A 23 -15.68 -26.38 23.21
N GLU A 24 -14.83 -25.66 23.94
CA GLU A 24 -14.62 -24.24 23.70
C GLU A 24 -14.16 -24.12 22.25
N SER A 25 -15.06 -23.62 21.41
CA SER A 25 -14.73 -23.23 20.04
C SER A 25 -13.56 -22.27 20.13
N ALA A 26 -12.43 -22.61 19.51
CA ALA A 26 -11.40 -21.64 19.23
C ALA A 26 -12.05 -20.45 18.48
N GLY A 27 -11.94 -19.23 19.03
CA GLY A 27 -12.24 -17.99 18.29
C GLY A 27 -13.26 -16.99 18.85
N SER A 28 -13.61 -16.96 20.15
CA SER A 28 -14.57 -15.95 20.67
C SER A 28 -13.91 -14.68 21.22
N GLY A 29 -13.14 -13.97 20.41
CA GLY A 29 -12.56 -12.67 20.77
C GLY A 29 -12.74 -11.64 19.65
N THR A 30 -12.69 -10.36 19.99
CA THR A 30 -12.62 -9.25 19.03
C THR A 30 -11.22 -8.66 19.01
N GLY A 31 -10.84 -8.01 17.93
CA GLY A 31 -9.69 -7.12 17.84
C GLY A 31 -10.08 -5.87 17.06
N THR A 32 -9.12 -5.00 16.80
CA THR A 32 -9.34 -3.79 16.00
C THR A 32 -8.54 -3.82 14.69
N LEU A 33 -9.10 -3.22 13.65
CA LEU A 33 -8.45 -2.99 12.36
C LEU A 33 -8.36 -1.49 12.10
N SER A 34 -7.14 -0.99 11.92
CA SER A 34 -6.89 0.30 11.28
C SER A 34 -6.39 0.06 9.86
N LEU A 35 -6.92 0.83 8.92
CA LEU A 35 -6.58 0.74 7.51
C LEU A 35 -6.37 2.15 6.97
N ASP A 36 -5.15 2.42 6.53
CA ASP A 36 -4.77 3.69 5.93
C ASP A 36 -4.50 3.52 4.44
N ILE A 37 -4.41 4.63 3.71
CA ILE A 37 -3.97 4.69 2.31
C ILE A 37 -2.81 5.69 2.19
N THR A 38 -1.87 5.40 1.29
CA THR A 38 -0.73 6.24 0.89
C THR A 38 -0.55 6.12 -0.62
N ASP A 39 0.39 6.87 -1.19
CA ASP A 39 0.61 6.86 -2.64
C ASP A 39 2.06 7.01 -3.11
N ALA A 40 2.34 6.50 -4.31
CA ALA A 40 3.51 6.82 -5.12
C ALA A 40 3.16 7.83 -6.23
N PRO A 41 3.95 8.89 -6.43
CA PRO A 41 3.59 10.07 -7.21
C PRO A 41 3.32 9.85 -8.71
N VAL A 42 2.66 10.81 -9.37
CA VAL A 42 2.59 10.93 -10.85
C VAL A 42 2.97 12.34 -11.29
N ASP A 43 3.85 12.46 -12.28
CA ASP A 43 4.56 13.71 -12.60
C ASP A 43 3.70 14.81 -13.26
N GLU A 44 2.78 14.44 -14.17
CA GLU A 44 1.98 15.43 -14.90
C GLU A 44 0.83 16.04 -14.05
N ALA A 45 0.48 15.41 -12.92
CA ALA A 45 -0.71 15.77 -12.16
C ALA A 45 -0.41 16.70 -10.98
N VAL A 46 -1.31 17.62 -10.71
CA VAL A 46 -1.28 18.50 -9.52
C VAL A 46 -2.30 18.08 -8.46
N ALA A 47 -3.29 17.27 -8.83
CA ALA A 47 -4.18 16.60 -7.89
C ALA A 47 -4.71 15.29 -8.50
N VAL A 48 -4.86 14.26 -7.66
CA VAL A 48 -5.59 13.04 -8.00
C VAL A 48 -6.59 12.74 -6.91
N ASN A 49 -7.81 13.23 -7.11
CA ASN A 49 -8.91 13.13 -6.17
C ASN A 49 -9.66 11.82 -6.38
N VAL A 50 -9.60 10.93 -5.39
CA VAL A 50 -10.33 9.66 -5.37
C VAL A 50 -11.39 9.69 -4.28
N VAL A 51 -12.63 9.31 -4.63
CA VAL A 51 -13.76 9.30 -3.71
C VAL A 51 -14.03 7.87 -3.23
N PHE A 52 -13.93 7.65 -1.93
CA PHE A 52 -14.15 6.38 -1.26
C PHE A 52 -15.50 6.36 -0.55
N GLU A 53 -16.29 5.31 -0.76
CA GLU A 53 -17.62 5.15 -0.15
C GLU A 53 -17.64 4.18 1.03
N GLY A 54 -16.59 3.35 1.15
CA GLY A 54 -16.53 2.32 2.19
C GLY A 54 -15.52 1.21 1.91
N VAL A 55 -15.50 0.22 2.79
CA VAL A 55 -14.62 -0.95 2.74
C VAL A 55 -15.44 -2.22 2.93
N ILE A 56 -15.08 -3.27 2.19
CA ILE A 56 -15.63 -4.61 2.33
C ILE A 56 -14.51 -5.55 2.71
N ILE A 57 -14.71 -6.32 3.77
CA ILE A 57 -13.72 -7.23 4.32
C ILE A 57 -14.29 -8.64 4.31
N GLN A 58 -13.50 -9.60 3.84
CA GLN A 58 -13.88 -11.01 3.84
C GLN A 58 -13.05 -11.79 4.85
N SER A 59 -13.73 -12.39 5.81
CA SER A 59 -13.11 -13.36 6.73
C SER A 59 -12.90 -14.72 6.06
N ALA A 60 -11.92 -15.49 6.55
CA ALA A 60 -11.70 -16.87 6.15
C ALA A 60 -12.84 -17.82 6.57
N ALA A 61 -13.72 -17.38 7.48
CA ALA A 61 -14.93 -18.09 7.90
C ALA A 61 -16.13 -17.85 6.97
N ASP A 62 -15.90 -17.32 5.77
CA ASP A 62 -16.89 -16.96 4.76
C ASP A 62 -17.93 -15.91 5.21
N ASN A 63 -17.57 -15.07 6.19
CA ASN A 63 -18.36 -13.91 6.58
C ASN A 63 -17.85 -12.64 5.87
N ARG A 64 -18.77 -11.93 5.20
CA ARG A 64 -18.54 -10.66 4.53
C ARG A 64 -19.02 -9.51 5.39
N ILE A 65 -18.12 -8.57 5.64
CA ILE A 65 -18.35 -7.39 6.49
C ILE A 65 -18.28 -6.17 5.58
N GLU A 66 -19.35 -5.39 5.55
CA GLU A 66 -19.43 -4.18 4.73
C GLU A 66 -19.54 -2.96 5.64
N ILE A 67 -18.59 -2.06 5.50
CA ILE A 67 -18.50 -0.80 6.22
C ILE A 67 -18.70 0.31 5.19
N THR A 68 -19.85 0.96 5.24
CA THR A 68 -20.16 2.13 4.40
C THR A 68 -19.95 3.38 5.23
N TYR A 69 -19.30 4.39 4.65
CA TYR A 69 -19.12 5.66 5.34
C TYR A 69 -20.42 6.45 5.36
N ASP A 70 -20.64 7.22 6.44
CA ASP A 70 -21.79 8.14 6.53
C ASP A 70 -21.71 9.23 5.45
N GLU A 71 -20.49 9.71 5.18
CA GLU A 71 -20.17 10.64 4.10
C GLU A 71 -18.98 10.06 3.30
N PRO A 72 -19.03 10.06 1.95
CA PRO A 72 -17.90 9.64 1.13
C PRO A 72 -16.64 10.47 1.45
N LYS A 73 -15.48 9.80 1.47
CA LYS A 73 -14.19 10.44 1.70
C LYS A 73 -13.55 10.78 0.36
N THR A 74 -13.39 12.06 0.05
CA THR A 74 -12.56 12.50 -1.08
C THR A 74 -11.14 12.70 -0.58
N ILE A 75 -10.20 11.98 -1.19
CA ILE A 75 -8.78 12.02 -0.82
C ILE A 75 -7.98 12.38 -2.06
N ASN A 76 -7.17 13.44 -1.97
CA ASN A 76 -6.14 13.72 -2.96
C ASN A 76 -4.94 12.81 -2.66
N LEU A 77 -4.69 11.82 -3.51
CA LEU A 77 -3.64 10.83 -3.30
C LEU A 77 -2.23 11.45 -3.39
N LEU A 78 -2.07 12.52 -4.18
CA LEU A 78 -0.78 13.22 -4.27
C LEU A 78 -0.34 13.90 -2.98
N ASP A 79 -1.26 14.15 -2.04
CA ASP A 79 -0.93 14.69 -0.71
C ASP A 79 -0.32 13.61 0.22
N LEU A 80 -0.33 12.33 -0.18
CA LEU A 80 0.05 11.19 0.66
C LEU A 80 1.44 10.63 0.35
N GLN A 81 2.32 11.47 -0.20
CA GLN A 81 3.69 11.09 -0.52
C GLN A 81 4.60 11.14 0.71
N GLY A 82 5.79 10.56 0.59
CA GLY A 82 6.85 10.70 1.59
C GLY A 82 6.55 10.07 2.96
N GLY A 83 5.59 9.14 3.02
CA GLY A 83 5.17 8.48 4.26
C GLY A 83 3.89 9.04 4.88
N GLU A 84 3.30 10.08 4.29
CA GLU A 84 1.99 10.59 4.69
C GLU A 84 0.87 9.60 4.35
N THR A 85 -0.20 9.61 5.14
CA THR A 85 -1.31 8.66 4.99
C THR A 85 -2.65 9.31 5.30
N ALA A 86 -3.72 8.71 4.77
CA ALA A 86 -5.09 9.05 5.13
C ALA A 86 -5.85 7.82 5.64
N ALA A 87 -6.61 7.99 6.72
CA ALA A 87 -7.33 6.88 7.34
C ALA A 87 -8.60 6.49 6.56
N LEU A 88 -8.69 5.22 6.16
CA LEU A 88 -9.91 4.61 5.61
C LEU A 88 -10.76 4.02 6.75
N LEU A 89 -10.14 3.28 7.68
CA LEU A 89 -10.76 2.74 8.89
C LEU A 89 -9.92 3.07 10.12
N GLU A 90 -10.56 3.52 11.20
CA GLU A 90 -9.89 3.91 12.45
C GLU A 90 -10.29 2.96 13.59
N GLY A 91 -9.53 1.88 13.79
CA GLY A 91 -9.75 0.97 14.92
C GLY A 91 -11.09 0.22 14.90
N GLU A 92 -11.58 -0.13 13.71
CA GLU A 92 -12.85 -0.85 13.54
C GLU A 92 -12.83 -2.18 14.31
N THR A 93 -13.85 -2.43 15.14
CA THR A 93 -13.89 -3.63 15.99
C THR A 93 -14.47 -4.81 15.22
N LEU A 94 -13.61 -5.79 14.93
CA LEU A 94 -13.98 -6.99 14.16
C LEU A 94 -13.69 -8.26 14.97
N ALA A 95 -14.23 -9.39 14.50
CA ALA A 95 -13.90 -10.69 15.09
C ALA A 95 -12.39 -10.96 14.91
N ALA A 96 -11.74 -11.49 15.95
CA ALA A 96 -10.38 -11.95 15.82
C ALA A 96 -10.32 -13.18 14.91
N GLY A 97 -9.27 -13.29 14.10
CA GLY A 97 -9.07 -14.40 13.17
C GLY A 97 -8.49 -13.96 11.83
N ASP A 98 -8.52 -14.88 10.87
CA ASP A 98 -7.95 -14.71 9.55
C ASP A 98 -8.95 -14.13 8.56
N TYR A 99 -8.44 -13.29 7.67
CA TYR A 99 -9.15 -12.59 6.62
C TYR A 99 -8.45 -12.82 5.29
N GLU A 100 -9.23 -12.90 4.21
CA GLU A 100 -8.74 -13.30 2.89
C GLU A 100 -8.45 -12.11 1.98
N TRP A 101 -9.30 -11.09 2.04
CA TRP A 101 -9.20 -9.91 1.18
C TRP A 101 -9.93 -8.70 1.76
N ILE A 102 -9.45 -7.52 1.33
CA ILE A 102 -10.08 -6.22 1.51
C ILE A 102 -10.54 -5.71 0.15
N ARG A 103 -11.64 -4.96 0.10
CA ARG A 103 -12.12 -4.30 -1.10
C ARG A 103 -12.52 -2.88 -0.81
N LEU A 104 -11.98 -1.93 -1.56
CA LEU A 104 -12.34 -0.52 -1.50
C LEU A 104 -13.54 -0.25 -2.41
N LYS A 105 -14.56 0.44 -1.89
CA LYS A 105 -15.70 0.95 -2.67
C LYS A 105 -15.38 2.38 -3.08
N LEU A 106 -15.47 2.67 -4.38
CA LEU A 106 -15.10 3.95 -4.96
C LEU A 106 -16.27 4.54 -5.75
N ASP A 107 -16.38 5.87 -5.73
CA ASP A 107 -17.22 6.64 -6.65
C ASP A 107 -16.36 7.15 -7.82
N ALA A 108 -16.15 6.28 -8.81
CA ALA A 108 -15.24 6.50 -9.95
C ALA A 108 -15.84 5.99 -11.29
N ASP A 109 -17.13 6.24 -11.45
CA ASP A 109 -17.94 5.79 -12.58
C ASP A 109 -17.58 6.50 -13.89
N GLU A 110 -17.65 5.77 -15.01
CA GLU A 110 -17.56 6.37 -16.35
C GLU A 110 -18.66 7.41 -16.55
N GLY A 111 -18.27 8.69 -16.55
CA GLY A 111 -19.17 9.81 -16.86
C GLY A 111 -20.11 10.24 -15.72
N THR A 112 -20.11 9.55 -14.58
CA THR A 112 -20.91 9.93 -13.39
C THR A 112 -20.11 9.96 -12.09
N GLY A 113 -18.86 9.48 -12.09
CA GLY A 113 -18.02 9.43 -10.91
C GLY A 113 -17.48 10.80 -10.51
N SER A 114 -17.28 10.98 -9.21
CA SER A 114 -16.75 12.22 -8.65
C SER A 114 -15.21 12.27 -8.64
N SER A 115 -14.54 11.13 -8.87
CA SER A 115 -13.08 11.02 -8.92
C SER A 115 -12.50 11.69 -10.17
N ASN A 116 -11.39 12.42 -10.01
CA ASN A 116 -10.77 13.21 -11.07
C ASN A 116 -9.26 13.35 -10.91
N ILE A 117 -8.60 13.69 -12.02
CA ILE A 117 -7.20 14.07 -12.10
C ILE A 117 -7.10 15.48 -12.65
N GLU A 118 -6.31 16.32 -11.98
CA GLU A 118 -6.00 17.68 -12.41
C GLU A 118 -4.58 17.69 -12.96
N ILE A 119 -4.43 18.09 -14.22
CA ILE A 119 -3.14 18.20 -14.90
C ILE A 119 -2.66 19.64 -14.79
N GLY A 120 -1.38 19.79 -14.43
CA GLY A 120 -0.75 21.09 -14.21
C GLY A 120 -0.64 21.95 -15.49
N PRO A 121 -0.12 23.18 -15.36
CA PRO A 121 0.07 24.08 -16.49
C PRO A 121 0.89 23.44 -17.62
N GLY A 122 0.35 23.47 -18.83
CA GLY A 122 0.98 22.80 -19.97
C GLY A 122 0.02 22.62 -21.14
N PRO A 123 0.44 21.92 -22.20
CA PRO A 123 -0.41 21.67 -23.38
C PRO A 123 -1.68 20.87 -23.05
N ASN A 124 -1.68 20.13 -21.94
CA ASN A 124 -2.77 19.27 -21.48
C ASN A 124 -3.40 19.76 -20.16
N GLU A 125 -3.24 21.04 -19.80
CA GLU A 125 -3.82 21.61 -18.57
C GLU A 125 -5.34 21.39 -18.54
N GLY A 126 -5.84 20.89 -17.41
CA GLY A 126 -7.27 20.72 -17.19
C GLY A 126 -7.63 19.66 -16.17
N THR A 127 -8.92 19.56 -15.87
CA THR A 127 -9.49 18.53 -15.02
C THR A 127 -10.14 17.44 -15.87
N TYR A 128 -9.77 16.20 -15.63
CA TYR A 128 -10.26 15.04 -16.34
C TYR A 128 -10.94 14.08 -15.37
N SER A 129 -12.05 13.49 -15.78
CA SER A 129 -12.69 12.42 -15.00
C SER A 129 -11.75 11.22 -14.94
N LEU A 130 -11.58 10.67 -13.75
CA LEU A 130 -10.75 9.49 -13.51
C LEU A 130 -11.68 8.28 -13.34
N THR A 131 -11.75 7.48 -14.40
CA THR A 131 -12.59 6.28 -14.41
C THR A 131 -11.82 5.09 -13.84
N VAL A 132 -12.48 4.27 -13.00
CA VAL A 132 -12.00 2.94 -12.63
C VAL A 132 -12.77 1.87 -13.42
N PRO A 133 -12.16 1.21 -14.41
CA PRO A 133 -12.80 0.10 -15.11
C PRO A 133 -13.26 -0.96 -14.11
N SER A 134 -14.55 -1.32 -14.14
CA SER A 134 -15.20 -2.27 -13.21
C SER A 134 -15.31 -1.83 -11.74
N GLY A 135 -14.96 -0.59 -11.39
CA GLY A 135 -15.01 -0.06 -10.01
C GLY A 135 -16.38 -0.22 -9.34
N GLN A 136 -17.47 0.04 -10.05
CA GLN A 136 -18.86 -0.12 -9.55
C GLN A 136 -19.24 -1.56 -9.22
N GLN A 137 -18.83 -2.51 -10.06
CA GLN A 137 -19.32 -3.89 -9.96
C GLN A 137 -18.55 -4.69 -8.92
N THR A 138 -17.26 -4.39 -8.77
CA THR A 138 -16.38 -5.22 -7.95
C THR A 138 -15.52 -4.45 -6.94
N GLY A 139 -15.50 -3.11 -6.95
CA GLY A 139 -14.55 -2.31 -6.17
C GLY A 139 -13.09 -2.66 -6.50
N LEU A 140 -12.14 -2.11 -5.73
CA LEU A 140 -10.73 -2.48 -5.81
C LEU A 140 -10.41 -3.56 -4.77
N LYS A 141 -10.20 -4.79 -5.23
CA LYS A 141 -9.99 -5.95 -4.37
C LYS A 141 -8.50 -6.21 -4.15
N LEU A 142 -8.05 -6.15 -2.90
CA LEU A 142 -6.73 -6.55 -2.45
C LEU A 142 -6.79 -7.98 -1.92
N VAL A 143 -6.21 -8.93 -2.65
CA VAL A 143 -6.21 -10.37 -2.30
C VAL A 143 -4.93 -10.72 -1.53
N LYS A 144 -4.79 -10.12 -0.34
CA LYS A 144 -3.73 -10.45 0.61
C LYS A 144 -4.37 -10.81 1.95
N GLY A 145 -4.08 -12.03 2.41
CA GLY A 145 -4.58 -12.50 3.70
C GLY A 145 -3.93 -11.76 4.86
N PHE A 146 -4.70 -11.52 5.93
CA PHE A 146 -4.21 -10.87 7.15
C PHE A 146 -4.94 -11.42 8.37
N THR A 147 -4.38 -11.19 9.55
CA THR A 147 -4.93 -11.69 10.81
C THR A 147 -5.21 -10.54 11.76
N ILE A 148 -6.41 -10.54 12.36
CA ILE A 148 -6.74 -9.65 13.46
C ILE A 148 -6.53 -10.41 14.78
N PRO A 149 -5.57 -9.99 15.64
CA PRO A 149 -5.31 -10.67 16.90
C PRO A 149 -6.43 -10.44 17.92
N ALA A 150 -6.72 -11.46 18.74
CA ALA A 150 -7.69 -11.33 19.82
C ALA A 150 -7.21 -10.36 20.90
N ASN A 151 -8.05 -9.36 21.23
CA ASN A 151 -7.74 -8.26 22.14
C ASN A 151 -6.51 -7.43 21.72
N GLY A 152 -6.15 -7.46 20.44
CA GLY A 152 -5.07 -6.65 19.87
C GLY A 152 -5.56 -5.82 18.68
N SER A 153 -4.61 -5.13 18.07
CA SER A 153 -4.83 -4.27 16.91
C SER A 153 -4.03 -4.80 15.72
N ALA A 154 -4.62 -4.74 14.54
CA ALA A 154 -3.93 -4.91 13.27
C ALA A 154 -3.96 -3.56 12.52
N SER A 155 -2.82 -3.13 12.00
CA SER A 155 -2.66 -1.84 11.34
C SER A 155 -2.00 -2.05 9.99
N PHE A 156 -2.69 -1.63 8.92
CA PHE A 156 -2.21 -1.79 7.56
C PHE A 156 -2.32 -0.49 6.78
N THR A 157 -1.39 -0.29 5.87
CA THR A 157 -1.47 0.76 4.86
C THR A 157 -1.67 0.14 3.49
N ILE A 158 -2.57 0.71 2.70
CA ILE A 158 -2.72 0.44 1.27
C ILE A 158 -1.84 1.44 0.54
N ASP A 159 -0.78 0.92 -0.06
CA ASP A 159 0.07 1.65 -0.99
C ASP A 159 -0.59 1.61 -2.37
N PHE A 160 -1.12 2.76 -2.78
CA PHE A 160 -1.61 3.00 -4.13
C PHE A 160 -0.41 3.45 -4.95
N ASP A 161 -0.15 2.89 -6.12
CA ASP A 161 0.96 3.38 -6.95
C ASP A 161 0.38 4.17 -8.12
N LEU A 162 0.23 5.50 -7.99
CA LEU A 162 -0.35 6.32 -9.06
C LEU A 162 0.49 6.28 -10.34
N ARG A 163 1.84 6.27 -10.27
CA ARG A 163 2.69 6.14 -11.46
C ARG A 163 2.34 4.91 -12.26
N LYS A 164 2.11 3.77 -11.59
CA LYS A 164 1.67 2.52 -12.25
C LYS A 164 0.19 2.49 -12.64
N SER A 165 -0.63 3.32 -12.02
CA SER A 165 -2.08 3.18 -12.07
C SER A 165 -2.76 4.19 -12.97
N VAL A 166 -2.23 5.39 -13.12
CA VAL A 166 -2.81 6.43 -13.97
C VAL A 166 -2.35 6.20 -15.40
N ILE A 167 -3.31 5.89 -16.26
CA ILE A 167 -3.02 5.63 -17.66
C ILE A 167 -3.63 6.73 -18.53
N LYS A 168 -2.79 7.36 -19.33
CA LYS A 168 -3.21 8.30 -20.37
C LYS A 168 -3.55 7.54 -21.64
N THR A 169 -4.83 7.54 -22.00
CA THR A 169 -5.30 6.85 -23.20
C THR A 169 -5.02 7.67 -24.46
N GLY A 170 -4.89 7.01 -25.62
CA GLY A 170 -4.53 7.67 -26.89
C GLY A 170 -5.53 8.71 -27.42
N ASN A 171 -6.70 8.89 -26.79
CA ASN A 171 -7.65 9.96 -27.09
C ASN A 171 -7.55 11.15 -26.10
N GLY A 172 -6.54 11.16 -25.21
CA GLY A 172 -6.32 12.21 -24.22
C GLY A 172 -7.18 12.11 -22.96
N GLN A 173 -7.83 10.97 -22.70
CA GLN A 173 -8.53 10.69 -21.45
C GLN A 173 -7.64 9.94 -20.46
N TYR A 174 -7.98 9.99 -19.18
CA TYR A 174 -7.27 9.26 -18.13
C TYR A 174 -8.14 8.13 -17.59
N LYS A 175 -7.56 6.93 -17.42
CA LYS A 175 -8.18 5.79 -16.75
C LYS A 175 -7.29 5.36 -15.59
N LEU A 176 -7.90 4.85 -14.53
CA LEU A 176 -7.19 4.27 -13.40
C LEU A 176 -7.17 2.75 -13.57
N LYS A 177 -5.99 2.15 -13.61
CA LYS A 177 -5.74 0.70 -13.57
C LYS A 177 -4.97 0.39 -12.28
N PRO A 178 -5.64 0.31 -11.13
CA PRO A 178 -4.97 0.35 -9.84
C PRO A 178 -3.99 -0.79 -9.62
N THR A 179 -2.77 -0.43 -9.27
CA THR A 179 -1.78 -1.31 -8.68
C THR A 179 -1.72 -0.99 -7.20
N LEU A 180 -2.14 -1.94 -6.36
CA LEU A 180 -2.28 -1.76 -4.92
C LEU A 180 -1.45 -2.78 -4.15
N ARG A 181 -0.85 -2.36 -3.05
CA ARG A 181 -0.15 -3.23 -2.12
C ARG A 181 -0.66 -2.99 -0.69
N LEU A 182 -1.09 -4.06 -0.02
CA LEU A 182 -1.43 -4.01 1.41
C LEU A 182 -0.18 -4.34 2.23
N VAL A 183 0.26 -3.43 3.09
CA VAL A 183 1.44 -3.61 3.94
C VAL A 183 1.05 -3.66 5.41
N ASP A 184 1.73 -4.50 6.18
CA ASP A 184 1.58 -4.55 7.64
C ASP A 184 2.54 -3.55 8.25
N ASN A 185 1.99 -2.56 8.97
CA ASN A 185 2.77 -1.43 9.49
C ASN A 185 3.80 -1.86 10.54
N THR A 186 3.73 -3.09 11.06
CA THR A 186 4.74 -3.66 11.97
C THR A 186 5.97 -4.23 11.26
N THR A 187 5.93 -4.33 9.93
CA THR A 187 6.96 -5.00 9.11
C THR A 187 7.62 -4.07 8.11
N VAL A 188 7.26 -2.77 8.12
CA VAL A 188 7.73 -1.81 7.12
C VAL A 188 8.72 -0.81 7.68
N GLY A 189 9.63 -0.36 6.83
CA GLY A 189 10.47 0.81 7.02
C GLY A 189 10.39 1.75 5.81
N ALA A 190 11.40 2.60 5.67
CA ALA A 190 11.50 3.55 4.56
C ALA A 190 12.94 3.64 4.03
N ILE A 191 13.08 4.11 2.80
CA ILE A 191 14.34 4.61 2.23
C ILE A 191 14.16 6.11 2.01
N SER A 192 15.11 6.91 2.49
CA SER A 192 15.11 8.36 2.26
C SER A 192 16.53 8.83 2.03
N GLY A 193 16.69 9.95 1.32
CA GLY A 193 17.98 10.56 1.09
C GLY A 193 17.86 11.82 0.28
N THR A 194 19.02 12.34 -0.13
CA THR A 194 19.10 13.54 -0.97
C THR A 194 19.74 13.26 -2.32
N VAL A 195 19.46 14.13 -3.28
CA VAL A 195 20.16 14.19 -4.56
C VAL A 195 21.03 15.43 -4.57
N ALA A 196 22.34 15.25 -4.75
CA ALA A 196 23.29 16.32 -4.76
C ALA A 196 23.11 17.22 -6.00
N GLU A 197 23.17 18.54 -5.81
CA GLU A 197 23.12 19.52 -6.91
C GLU A 197 24.22 19.26 -7.96
N ALA A 198 25.40 18.77 -7.53
CA ALA A 198 26.48 18.40 -8.43
C ALA A 198 26.13 17.21 -9.36
N THR A 199 25.27 16.29 -8.92
CA THR A 199 24.75 15.19 -9.75
C THR A 199 23.83 15.76 -10.83
N ILE A 200 22.93 16.66 -10.46
CA ILE A 200 22.03 17.37 -11.38
C ILE A 200 22.83 18.20 -12.41
N ASP A 201 23.80 18.98 -11.95
CA ASP A 201 24.67 19.80 -12.82
C ASP A 201 25.45 18.94 -13.82
N ALA A 202 25.91 17.76 -13.41
CA ALA A 202 26.63 16.85 -14.28
C ALA A 202 25.74 16.29 -15.40
N ILE A 203 24.52 15.86 -15.06
CA ILE A 203 23.54 15.36 -16.04
C ILE A 203 23.16 16.49 -17.01
N ASN A 204 22.84 17.67 -16.48
CA ASN A 204 22.47 18.84 -17.29
C ASN A 204 23.62 19.38 -18.17
N ALA A 205 24.88 19.09 -17.83
CA ALA A 205 26.03 19.43 -18.66
C ALA A 205 26.13 18.54 -19.90
N ASP A 206 25.67 17.28 -19.81
CA ASP A 206 25.63 16.34 -20.94
C ASP A 206 24.36 16.56 -21.79
N GLU A 207 23.22 16.81 -21.15
CA GLU A 207 21.95 17.14 -21.79
C GLU A 207 21.24 18.30 -21.08
N ALA A 208 21.28 19.49 -21.69
CA ALA A 208 20.75 20.70 -21.07
C ALA A 208 19.24 20.60 -20.75
N GLY A 209 18.91 20.64 -19.46
CA GLY A 209 17.54 20.62 -18.96
C GLY A 209 16.96 19.22 -18.74
N ALA A 210 17.78 18.17 -18.82
CA ALA A 210 17.34 16.79 -18.58
C ALA A 210 16.63 16.63 -17.23
N CYS A 211 17.07 17.32 -16.18
CA CYS A 211 16.44 17.22 -14.84
C CYS A 211 15.38 18.29 -14.55
N ASP A 212 14.86 18.99 -15.58
CA ASP A 212 13.85 20.05 -15.39
C ASP A 212 12.42 19.52 -15.29
N ALA A 213 12.15 18.28 -15.73
CA ALA A 213 10.80 17.79 -16.00
C ALA A 213 10.35 16.60 -15.13
N GLY A 214 11.25 15.78 -14.59
CA GLY A 214 10.85 14.69 -13.68
C GLY A 214 12.02 13.99 -12.98
N MET A 215 12.25 14.35 -11.72
CA MET A 215 13.23 13.65 -10.88
C MET A 215 12.55 12.66 -9.94
N ALA A 216 12.96 11.40 -9.99
CA ALA A 216 12.46 10.39 -9.07
C ALA A 216 13.50 9.31 -8.75
N VAL A 217 13.27 8.64 -7.62
CA VAL A 217 13.99 7.44 -7.21
C VAL A 217 13.07 6.23 -7.35
N TYR A 218 13.52 5.24 -8.10
CA TYR A 218 12.85 3.97 -8.34
C TYR A 218 13.43 2.94 -7.38
N VAL A 219 12.57 2.18 -6.72
CA VAL A 219 12.98 1.17 -5.73
C VAL A 219 12.57 -0.21 -6.22
N TYR A 220 13.52 -1.14 -6.29
CA TYR A 220 13.33 -2.51 -6.74
C TYR A 220 13.61 -3.48 -5.59
N GLU A 221 12.83 -4.55 -5.49
CA GLU A 221 13.08 -5.63 -4.53
C GLU A 221 14.31 -6.44 -4.94
N GLY A 222 15.22 -6.69 -4.00
CA GLY A 222 16.48 -7.38 -4.20
C GLY A 222 17.68 -6.45 -4.40
N SER A 223 18.88 -7.02 -4.34
CA SER A 223 20.15 -6.30 -4.57
C SER A 223 20.64 -6.48 -6.01
N ASP A 224 21.43 -5.52 -6.49
CA ASP A 224 22.05 -5.51 -7.81
C ASP A 224 21.03 -5.64 -8.96
N VAL A 225 19.82 -5.11 -8.76
CA VAL A 225 18.78 -5.10 -9.78
C VAL A 225 19.19 -4.12 -10.88
N MET A 226 19.12 -4.57 -12.13
CA MET A 226 19.22 -3.67 -13.28
C MET A 226 17.93 -2.86 -13.35
N ALA A 227 18.02 -1.57 -13.02
CA ALA A 227 16.90 -0.65 -13.00
C ALA A 227 16.27 -0.51 -14.39
N ASP A 228 14.95 -0.38 -14.41
CA ASP A 228 14.11 -0.24 -15.60
C ASP A 228 12.82 0.50 -15.25
N ASP A 229 12.04 0.92 -16.25
CA ASP A 229 10.79 1.65 -16.05
C ASP A 229 9.64 0.77 -15.51
N VAL A 230 8.48 1.38 -15.29
CA VAL A 230 7.30 0.69 -14.74
C VAL A 230 6.71 -0.34 -15.71
N GLY A 231 6.65 -0.02 -16.99
CA GLY A 231 6.00 -0.86 -18.00
C GLY A 231 6.92 -1.88 -18.66
N SER A 232 8.22 -1.84 -18.35
CA SER A 232 9.22 -2.84 -18.75
C SER A 232 8.80 -4.31 -18.49
N ALA A 233 9.24 -5.19 -19.39
CA ALA A 233 9.15 -6.64 -19.23
C ALA A 233 10.26 -7.24 -18.32
N GLY A 234 11.24 -6.43 -17.92
CA GLY A 234 12.38 -6.75 -17.09
C GLY A 234 12.11 -6.51 -15.60
N SER A 235 12.83 -5.56 -15.01
CA SER A 235 12.74 -5.24 -13.59
C SER A 235 11.72 -4.14 -13.37
N VAL A 236 10.60 -4.45 -12.72
CA VAL A 236 9.58 -3.44 -12.38
C VAL A 236 9.86 -2.91 -10.97
N PRO A 237 9.91 -1.59 -10.73
CA PRO A 237 10.07 -1.03 -9.40
C PRO A 237 8.88 -1.46 -8.51
N ILE A 238 9.09 -1.68 -7.21
CA ILE A 238 7.97 -1.92 -6.28
C ILE A 238 7.25 -0.61 -5.94
N THR A 239 7.98 0.50 -5.91
CA THR A 239 7.47 1.85 -5.67
C THR A 239 8.44 2.87 -6.26
N THR A 240 7.98 4.11 -6.36
CA THR A 240 8.75 5.25 -6.85
C THR A 240 8.56 6.43 -5.89
N ALA A 241 9.56 7.30 -5.79
CA ALA A 241 9.52 8.48 -4.92
C ALA A 241 9.98 9.71 -5.69
N MET A 242 9.15 10.76 -5.74
CA MET A 242 9.55 12.04 -6.32
C MET A 242 10.69 12.65 -5.52
N VAL A 243 11.62 13.28 -6.24
CA VAL A 243 12.66 14.11 -5.66
C VAL A 243 12.16 15.55 -5.68
N GLU A 244 11.98 16.12 -4.49
CA GLU A 244 11.43 17.46 -4.34
C GLU A 244 12.38 18.36 -3.54
N GLN A 245 12.30 19.66 -3.81
CA GLN A 245 13.01 20.63 -3.00
C GLN A 245 12.38 20.73 -1.60
N GLN A 246 13.15 20.32 -0.60
CA GLN A 246 12.78 20.41 0.80
C GLN A 246 12.92 21.85 1.32
N GLY A 247 12.34 22.15 2.49
CA GLY A 247 12.43 23.48 3.11
C GLY A 247 13.86 23.95 3.43
N SER A 248 14.85 23.05 3.43
CA SER A 248 16.29 23.36 3.53
C SER A 248 16.91 23.87 2.22
N GLY A 249 16.21 23.69 1.09
CA GLY A 249 16.71 23.93 -0.26
C GLY A 249 17.33 22.71 -0.92
N GLU A 250 17.54 21.62 -0.17
CA GLU A 250 18.07 20.35 -0.70
C GLU A 250 16.98 19.59 -1.47
N LEU A 251 17.40 18.85 -2.50
CA LEU A 251 16.54 17.92 -3.22
C LEU A 251 16.50 16.61 -2.44
N GLY A 252 15.32 16.24 -1.92
CA GLY A 252 15.14 15.08 -1.06
C GLY A 252 13.97 14.21 -1.52
N TYR A 253 14.02 12.93 -1.15
CA TYR A 253 12.97 11.97 -1.46
C TYR A 253 12.74 11.01 -0.27
N THR A 254 11.56 10.40 -0.24
CA THR A 254 11.24 9.33 0.73
C THR A 254 10.35 8.29 0.06
N ALA A 255 10.84 7.05 -0.03
CA ALA A 255 10.07 5.85 -0.36
C ALA A 255 9.69 5.12 0.93
N ALA A 256 8.45 5.27 1.38
CA ALA A 256 7.95 4.69 2.62
C ALA A 256 7.24 3.35 2.40
N PHE A 257 6.83 2.70 3.50
CA PHE A 257 6.02 1.48 3.47
C PHE A 257 6.70 0.30 2.75
N LEU A 258 8.03 0.25 2.76
CA LEU A 258 8.82 -0.86 2.23
C LEU A 258 8.88 -1.96 3.26
N VAL A 259 8.52 -3.19 2.91
CA VAL A 259 8.64 -4.34 3.83
C VAL A 259 10.11 -4.55 4.15
N GLU A 260 10.44 -5.04 5.34
CA GLU A 260 11.83 -5.40 5.67
C GLU A 260 12.44 -6.32 4.61
N GLY A 261 13.66 -6.00 4.17
CA GLY A 261 14.28 -6.69 3.04
C GLY A 261 15.42 -5.91 2.41
N ASP A 262 16.02 -6.50 1.37
CA ASP A 262 17.07 -5.86 0.57
C ASP A 262 16.46 -5.28 -0.69
N TYR A 263 16.91 -4.09 -1.07
CA TYR A 263 16.40 -3.31 -2.19
C TYR A 263 17.54 -2.71 -3.00
N THR A 264 17.24 -2.37 -4.26
CA THR A 264 18.06 -1.52 -5.12
C THR A 264 17.31 -0.22 -5.33
N SER A 265 17.92 0.92 -5.03
CA SER A 265 17.39 2.25 -5.38
C SER A 265 18.16 2.80 -6.59
N ALA A 266 17.44 3.43 -7.52
CA ALA A 266 18.01 4.03 -8.72
C ALA A 266 17.39 5.42 -8.95
N PHE A 267 18.23 6.42 -9.20
CA PHE A 267 17.78 7.78 -9.47
C PHE A 267 17.68 8.03 -10.97
N THR A 268 16.64 8.73 -11.42
CA THR A 268 16.46 9.15 -12.82
C THR A 268 15.94 10.59 -12.91
N CYS A 269 16.33 11.28 -13.97
CA CYS A 269 15.78 12.58 -14.38
C CYS A 269 14.74 12.46 -15.50
N ASP A 270 14.44 11.22 -15.93
CA ASP A 270 13.51 10.92 -17.03
C ASP A 270 12.17 10.39 -16.49
N ALA A 271 11.83 10.65 -15.22
CA ALA A 271 10.68 10.02 -14.57
C ALA A 271 9.34 10.36 -15.23
N GLU A 272 9.26 11.53 -15.87
CA GLU A 272 8.12 12.01 -16.63
C GLU A 272 7.92 11.30 -17.98
N LEU A 273 8.94 10.59 -18.46
CA LEU A 273 8.88 9.81 -19.70
C LEU A 273 8.33 8.41 -19.49
N ASP A 274 8.16 7.96 -18.24
CA ASP A 274 7.65 6.63 -17.88
C ASP A 274 6.17 6.49 -18.25
N ASP A 275 5.87 5.68 -19.28
CA ASP A 275 4.53 5.24 -19.61
C ASP A 275 4.25 3.87 -18.95
N PRO A 276 3.29 3.77 -18.00
CA PRO A 276 2.96 2.51 -17.37
C PRO A 276 2.37 1.43 -18.31
N GLU A 277 2.04 1.76 -19.58
CA GLU A 277 1.69 0.79 -20.63
C GLU A 277 2.80 0.58 -21.69
N GLY A 278 3.94 1.27 -21.58
CA GLY A 278 5.09 1.26 -22.50
C GLY A 278 6.33 0.57 -21.92
N ASP A 279 7.32 0.30 -22.75
CA ASP A 279 8.66 -0.13 -22.31
C ASP A 279 9.57 0.99 -22.79
N ASP A 280 10.00 1.84 -21.86
CA ASP A 280 10.59 3.15 -22.15
C ASP A 280 12.08 3.16 -21.80
N ASP A 281 12.89 3.74 -22.68
CA ASP A 281 14.33 3.87 -22.45
C ASP A 281 14.62 4.99 -21.44
N LEU A 282 14.56 4.69 -20.14
CA LEU A 282 14.91 5.64 -19.07
C LEU A 282 16.39 5.58 -18.69
N SER A 283 16.98 6.74 -18.41
CA SER A 283 18.38 6.87 -17.98
C SER A 283 18.50 6.93 -16.47
N PHE A 284 19.03 5.87 -15.86
CA PHE A 284 19.30 5.85 -14.42
C PHE A 284 20.73 6.30 -14.10
N THR A 285 20.85 7.31 -13.22
CA THR A 285 22.12 7.80 -12.70
C THR A 285 22.39 7.22 -11.33
N GLY A 286 23.20 6.16 -11.31
CA GLY A 286 23.61 5.49 -10.09
C GLY A 286 22.57 4.51 -9.56
N THR A 287 23.06 3.47 -8.87
CA THR A 287 22.25 2.47 -8.19
C THR A 287 22.85 2.18 -6.82
N GLN A 288 22.03 2.03 -5.80
CA GLN A 288 22.48 1.70 -4.44
C GLN A 288 21.71 0.51 -3.89
N ASN A 289 22.43 -0.43 -3.29
CA ASN A 289 21.80 -1.48 -2.51
C ASN A 289 21.50 -0.96 -1.11
N VAL A 290 20.27 -1.14 -0.66
CA VAL A 290 19.78 -0.64 0.63
C VAL A 290 19.03 -1.76 1.34
N THR A 291 19.38 -2.03 2.59
CA THR A 291 18.61 -2.95 3.44
C THR A 291 17.62 -2.13 4.27
N VAL A 292 16.34 -2.45 4.17
CA VAL A 292 15.26 -1.87 4.97
C VAL A 292 14.99 -2.76 6.18
N SER A 293 14.87 -2.16 7.35
CA SER A 293 14.42 -2.81 8.59
C SER A 293 13.09 -2.22 9.02
N ALA A 294 12.24 -3.02 9.67
CA ALA A 294 10.98 -2.54 10.21
C ALA A 294 11.19 -1.36 11.19
N ASP A 295 10.32 -0.35 11.11
CA ASP A 295 10.33 0.87 11.94
C ASP A 295 11.64 1.68 11.85
N ALA A 296 12.35 1.57 10.72
CA ALA A 296 13.58 2.31 10.47
C ALA A 296 13.58 2.98 9.09
N THR A 297 14.27 4.11 8.99
CA THR A 297 14.59 4.76 7.72
C THR A 297 16.04 4.48 7.37
N SER A 298 16.24 3.79 6.25
CA SER A 298 17.54 3.58 5.65
C SER A 298 17.90 4.74 4.71
N GLN A 299 19.19 5.03 4.59
CA GLN A 299 19.67 6.16 3.79
C GLN A 299 20.22 5.71 2.43
N ALA A 300 19.91 6.47 1.37
CA ALA A 300 20.57 6.38 0.07
C ALA A 300 20.62 7.76 -0.61
N ASP A 301 21.82 8.30 -0.80
CA ASP A 301 22.02 9.64 -1.38
C ASP A 301 22.66 9.54 -2.77
N PHE A 302 22.19 10.34 -3.73
CA PHE A 302 22.62 10.31 -5.13
C PHE A 302 23.37 11.58 -5.56
#